data_AF-A0A7W1YHV5-F1
#
_entry.id   AF-A0A7W1YHV5-F1
#
_cell.length_a   1.000
_cell.length_b   1.000
_cell.length_c   1.000
_cell.angle_alpha   90.00
_cell.angle_beta   90.00
_cell.angle_gamma   90.00
#
_symmetry.space_group_name_H-M   'P 1'
#
loop_
_entity.id
_entity.type
_entity.pdbx_description
1 polymer ?
#
loop_
_entity_poly.entity_id
_entity_poly.type
_entity_poly.pdbx_seq_one_letter_code
_entity_poly.pdbx_strand_id
1 'polypeptide(L)'
;MKVEIPDAVKAELPPTRWGKVLASTPVIMAVVATALAGLSSSEMSKAQYLRSLAAQQQSKAGDQWGYYQAKRLRETILVQESDLLNDREPVQPFDAAAFAAAVKGLPAGGSRDRLIQLVDAPQGQAALQALAAGATSAPPAAALPAGIAAGITGLQTGAESRVPDEQVTDLEVAAALRGARDLALAYDQTTKPIAQSIDQGEALLRTLAGDAQTRLLQRSLLAARLRWNAARYASEAHLNQTIANLEELSVARSNHAAEHHHARSARFFLGMLAAQLGVIVATMAIAARKRSLLWGFAAAAGLVSVAFAAYVFLFI
;
A
#
# COMPACT_ATOMS: atom_id res chain seq x y z
N MET A 1 16.68 49.54 -23.95
CA MET A 1 17.51 49.40 -25.18
C MET A 1 16.56 49.30 -26.37
N LYS A 2 16.60 50.25 -27.30
CA LYS A 2 15.85 50.17 -28.57
C LYS A 2 16.68 49.31 -29.51
N VAL A 3 16.21 48.12 -29.85
CA VAL A 3 16.91 47.25 -30.80
C VAL A 3 16.60 47.80 -32.20
N GLU A 4 17.59 48.41 -32.86
CA GLU A 4 17.46 48.84 -34.25
C GLU A 4 17.62 47.63 -35.16
N ILE A 5 16.52 47.24 -35.82
CA ILE A 5 16.52 46.16 -36.81
C ILE A 5 17.22 46.69 -38.08
N PRO A 6 18.27 46.01 -38.60
CA PRO A 6 18.97 46.42 -39.82
C PRO A 6 18.03 46.58 -41.01
N ASP A 7 18.22 47.61 -41.82
CA ASP A 7 17.31 47.95 -42.93
C ASP A 7 17.24 46.87 -44.02
N ALA A 8 18.29 46.06 -44.16
CA ALA A 8 18.30 44.88 -45.03
C ALA A 8 17.21 43.85 -44.65
N VAL A 9 16.96 43.65 -43.35
CA VAL A 9 15.93 42.73 -42.85
C VAL A 9 14.53 43.34 -43.01
N LYS A 10 14.41 44.67 -42.91
CA LYS A 10 13.14 45.37 -43.14
C LYS A 10 12.69 45.30 -44.60
N ALA A 11 13.62 45.26 -45.55
CA ALA A 11 13.32 45.18 -46.98
C ALA A 11 12.77 43.81 -47.42
N GLU A 12 13.09 42.74 -46.69
CA GLU A 12 12.63 41.37 -47.00
C GLU A 12 11.28 41.02 -46.36
N LEU A 13 10.84 41.76 -45.34
CA LEU A 13 9.55 41.57 -44.68
C LEU A 13 8.42 42.17 -45.53
N PRO A 14 7.34 41.42 -45.82
CA PRO A 14 6.26 41.98 -46.61
C PRO A 14 5.61 43.15 -45.84
N PRO A 15 5.37 44.31 -46.48
CA PRO A 15 4.89 45.51 -45.79
C PRO A 15 3.45 45.37 -45.28
N THR A 16 2.74 44.33 -45.72
CA THR A 16 1.36 44.05 -45.29
C THR A 16 1.34 43.48 -43.88
N ARG A 17 0.29 43.81 -43.10
CA ARG A 17 0.07 43.24 -41.75
C ARG A 17 0.09 41.72 -41.77
N TRP A 18 -0.44 41.12 -42.84
CA TRP A 18 -0.40 39.68 -43.09
C TRP A 18 1.05 39.15 -43.20
N GLY A 19 1.92 39.83 -43.94
CA GLY A 19 3.33 39.44 -44.05
C GLY A 19 4.08 39.42 -42.72
N LYS A 20 3.78 40.37 -41.83
CA LYS A 20 4.37 40.42 -40.49
C LYS A 20 3.90 39.27 -39.59
N VAL A 21 2.61 38.94 -39.64
CA VAL A 21 2.06 37.78 -38.92
C VAL A 21 2.73 36.50 -39.40
N LEU A 22 2.86 36.33 -40.71
CA LEU A 22 3.52 35.17 -41.34
C LEU A 22 4.98 35.04 -40.91
N ALA A 23 5.74 36.13 -40.95
CA ALA A 23 7.15 36.12 -40.52
C ALA A 23 7.33 35.76 -39.03
N SER A 24 6.30 36.00 -38.18
CA SER A 24 6.33 35.63 -36.76
C SER A 24 5.94 34.17 -36.48
N THR A 25 5.30 33.47 -37.42
CA THR A 25 4.80 32.11 -37.24
C THR A 25 5.87 31.10 -36.80
N PRO A 26 7.08 31.04 -37.41
CA PRO A 26 8.13 30.12 -36.97
C PRO A 26 8.55 30.37 -35.51
N VAL A 27 8.64 31.64 -35.10
CA VAL A 27 9.02 32.03 -33.74
C VAL A 27 7.96 31.59 -32.74
N ILE A 28 6.68 31.84 -33.03
CA ILE A 28 5.56 31.44 -32.17
C ILE A 28 5.53 29.91 -32.05
N MET A 29 5.68 29.18 -33.16
CA MET A 29 5.69 27.71 -33.14
C MET A 29 6.88 27.14 -32.39
N ALA A 30 8.06 27.77 -32.46
CA ALA A 30 9.21 27.38 -31.68
C ALA A 30 8.94 27.54 -30.17
N VAL A 31 8.35 28.66 -29.75
CA VAL A 31 7.97 28.89 -28.34
C VAL A 31 6.94 27.86 -27.87
N VAL A 32 5.92 27.56 -28.68
CA VAL A 32 4.93 26.51 -28.38
C VAL A 32 5.60 25.14 -28.26
N ALA A 33 6.49 24.79 -29.19
CA ALA A 33 7.23 23.53 -29.13
C ALA A 33 8.05 23.42 -27.84
N THR A 34 8.77 24.49 -27.45
CA THR A 34 9.54 24.52 -26.20
C THR A 34 8.65 24.37 -24.96
N ALA A 35 7.47 25.01 -24.95
CA ALA A 35 6.52 24.86 -23.85
C ALA A 35 6.00 23.41 -23.74
N LEU A 36 5.65 22.79 -24.87
CA LEU A 36 5.20 21.39 -24.92
C LEU A 36 6.31 20.42 -24.52
N ALA A 37 7.56 20.69 -24.88
CA ALA A 37 8.72 19.93 -24.42
C ALA A 37 8.85 19.98 -22.89
N GLY A 38 8.69 21.17 -22.30
CA GLY A 38 8.70 21.36 -20.85
C GLY A 38 7.58 20.60 -20.14
N LEU A 39 6.35 20.66 -20.67
CA LEU A 39 5.21 19.91 -20.13
C LEU A 39 5.44 18.40 -20.24
N SER A 40 5.87 17.91 -21.41
CA SER A 40 6.18 16.49 -21.62
C SER A 40 7.23 15.99 -20.62
N SER A 41 8.32 16.74 -20.43
CA SER A 41 9.37 16.43 -19.47
C SER A 41 8.84 16.39 -18.02
N SER A 42 8.06 17.40 -17.62
CA SER A 42 7.48 17.46 -16.27
C SER A 42 6.54 16.28 -15.96
N GLU A 43 5.71 15.88 -16.93
CA GLU A 43 4.81 14.73 -16.80
C GLU A 43 5.58 13.41 -16.77
N MET A 44 6.66 13.29 -17.54
CA MET A 44 7.55 12.13 -17.49
C MET A 44 8.24 12.01 -16.13
N SER A 45 8.73 13.11 -15.56
CA SER A 45 9.33 13.11 -14.22
C SER A 45 8.31 12.70 -13.14
N LYS A 46 7.05 13.16 -13.23
CA LYS A 46 5.98 12.71 -12.33
C LYS A 46 5.73 11.20 -12.46
N ALA A 47 5.63 10.69 -13.69
CA ALA A 47 5.45 9.27 -13.94
C ALA A 47 6.60 8.43 -13.35
N GLN A 48 7.85 8.88 -13.53
CA GLN A 48 9.02 8.21 -12.95
C GLN A 48 9.01 8.24 -11.42
N TYR A 49 8.65 9.38 -10.81
CA TYR A 49 8.49 9.49 -9.36
C TYR A 49 7.45 8.51 -8.83
N LEU A 50 6.27 8.44 -9.45
CA LEU A 50 5.20 7.54 -9.05
C LEU A 50 5.56 6.06 -9.23
N ARG A 51 6.28 5.68 -10.31
CA ARG A 51 6.82 4.32 -10.44
C ARG A 51 7.81 3.99 -9.33
N SER A 52 8.66 4.94 -8.93
CA SER A 52 9.60 4.74 -7.81
C SER A 52 8.87 4.60 -6.47
N LEU A 53 7.79 5.36 -6.26
CA LEU A 53 6.93 5.27 -5.10
C LEU A 53 6.19 3.92 -5.05
N ALA A 54 5.64 3.48 -6.18
CA ALA A 54 4.99 2.18 -6.31
C ALA A 54 5.97 1.05 -5.98
N ALA A 55 7.23 1.12 -6.42
CA ALA A 55 8.24 0.14 -6.07
C ALA A 55 8.54 0.08 -4.56
N GLN A 56 8.59 1.24 -3.89
CA GLN A 56 8.75 1.29 -2.42
C GLN A 56 7.54 0.69 -1.70
N GLN A 57 6.32 1.01 -2.15
CA GLN A 57 5.10 0.44 -1.61
C GLN A 57 5.03 -1.07 -1.86
N GLN A 58 5.50 -1.55 -3.01
CA GLN A 58 5.56 -2.97 -3.33
C GLN A 58 6.50 -3.73 -2.39
N SER A 59 7.63 -3.13 -2.01
CA SER A 59 8.51 -3.71 -0.98
C SER A 59 7.77 -3.84 0.36
N LYS A 60 7.06 -2.80 0.79
CA LYS A 60 6.28 -2.82 2.04
C LYS A 60 5.15 -3.86 1.99
N ALA A 61 4.42 -3.94 0.88
CA ALA A 61 3.39 -4.96 0.66
C ALA A 61 4.00 -6.37 0.74
N GLY A 62 5.15 -6.58 0.11
CA GLY A 62 5.90 -7.84 0.17
C GLY A 62 6.28 -8.24 1.59
N ASP A 63 6.78 -7.30 2.40
CA ASP A 63 7.10 -7.56 3.81
C ASP A 63 5.86 -7.98 4.61
N GLN A 64 4.72 -7.30 4.40
CA GLN A 64 3.46 -7.63 5.09
C GLN A 64 2.91 -9.00 4.69
N TRP A 65 3.00 -9.36 3.41
CA TRP A 65 2.68 -10.71 2.97
C TRP A 65 3.62 -11.76 3.58
N GLY A 66 4.91 -11.45 3.69
CA GLY A 66 5.87 -12.30 4.40
C GLY A 66 5.48 -12.53 5.85
N TYR A 67 5.08 -11.47 6.56
CA TYR A 67 4.57 -11.60 7.93
C TYR A 67 3.28 -12.42 8.01
N TYR A 68 2.31 -12.17 7.13
CA TYR A 68 1.08 -12.98 7.05
C TYR A 68 1.39 -14.48 6.88
N GLN A 69 2.21 -14.83 5.89
CA GLN A 69 2.57 -16.22 5.60
C GLN A 69 3.28 -16.88 6.77
N ALA A 70 4.24 -16.19 7.39
CA ALA A 70 4.96 -16.70 8.55
C ALA A 70 4.03 -16.96 9.75
N LYS A 71 3.03 -16.09 9.97
CA LYS A 71 2.06 -16.23 11.06
C LYS A 71 1.08 -17.38 10.80
N ARG A 72 0.57 -17.51 9.58
CA ARG A 72 -0.24 -18.66 9.15
C ARG A 72 0.51 -19.98 9.28
N LEU A 73 1.79 -20.02 8.94
CA LEU A 73 2.61 -21.22 9.10
C LEU A 73 2.74 -21.61 10.58
N ARG A 74 3.01 -20.64 11.47
CA ARG A 74 3.11 -20.89 12.92
C ARG A 74 1.79 -21.38 13.51
N GLU A 75 0.67 -20.80 13.09
CA GLU A 75 -0.66 -21.27 13.47
C GLU A 75 -0.85 -22.75 13.09
N THR A 76 -0.60 -23.12 11.82
CA THR A 76 -0.74 -24.50 11.35
C THR A 76 0.11 -25.48 12.16
N ILE A 77 1.37 -25.12 12.45
CA ILE A 77 2.27 -25.95 13.25
C ILE A 77 1.70 -26.18 14.66
N LEU A 78 1.19 -25.12 15.30
CA LEU A 78 0.64 -25.23 16.66
C LEU A 78 -0.66 -26.02 16.72
N VAL A 79 -1.51 -25.92 15.68
CA VAL A 79 -2.70 -26.76 15.54
C VAL A 79 -2.29 -28.23 15.42
N GLN A 80 -1.33 -28.55 14.54
CA GLN A 80 -0.81 -29.90 14.39
C GLN A 80 -0.19 -30.45 15.68
N GLU A 81 0.58 -29.64 16.41
CA GLU A 81 1.13 -30.04 17.71
C GLU A 81 0.03 -30.29 18.75
N SER A 82 -1.02 -29.47 18.76
CA SER A 82 -2.19 -29.65 19.63
C SER A 82 -2.93 -30.95 19.30
N ASP A 83 -3.12 -31.25 18.02
CA ASP A 83 -3.81 -32.47 17.56
C ASP A 83 -3.01 -33.71 17.96
N LEU A 84 -1.70 -33.72 17.73
CA LEU A 84 -0.81 -34.82 18.15
C LEU A 84 -0.81 -35.04 19.67
N LEU A 85 -0.91 -33.97 20.46
CA LEU A 85 -1.01 -34.06 21.91
C LEU A 85 -2.33 -34.69 22.36
N ASN A 86 -3.42 -34.38 21.64
CA ASN A 86 -4.76 -34.90 21.92
C ASN A 86 -4.94 -36.36 21.45
N ASP A 87 -4.34 -36.74 20.31
CA ASP A 87 -4.38 -38.11 19.78
C ASP A 87 -3.65 -39.10 20.69
N ARG A 88 -2.52 -38.69 21.29
CA ARG A 88 -1.75 -39.55 22.20
C ARG A 88 -2.50 -39.86 23.49
N GLU A 89 -3.20 -38.89 24.03
CA GLU A 89 -4.15 -39.10 25.13
C GLU A 89 -5.08 -37.87 25.21
N PRO A 90 -6.40 -38.06 25.18
CA PRO A 90 -7.34 -36.95 25.10
C PRO A 90 -7.14 -35.95 26.26
N VAL A 91 -6.95 -34.68 25.92
CA VAL A 91 -6.81 -33.62 26.93
C VAL A 91 -8.18 -32.99 27.17
N GLN A 92 -8.63 -33.01 28.42
CA GLN A 92 -9.87 -32.35 28.81
C GLN A 92 -9.79 -30.85 28.49
N PRO A 93 -10.91 -30.21 28.11
CA PRO A 93 -10.96 -28.76 27.95
C PRO A 93 -10.40 -28.05 29.19
N PHE A 94 -9.56 -27.04 28.96
CA PHE A 94 -8.94 -26.29 30.04
C PHE A 94 -9.99 -25.53 30.86
N ASP A 95 -10.07 -25.84 32.16
CA ASP A 95 -10.89 -25.14 33.13
C ASP A 95 -10.00 -24.29 34.05
N ALA A 96 -10.16 -22.97 33.96
CA ALA A 96 -9.39 -22.00 34.73
C ALA A 96 -9.57 -22.18 36.25
N ALA A 97 -10.79 -22.46 36.72
CA ALA A 97 -11.09 -22.61 38.13
C ALA A 97 -10.52 -23.93 38.66
N ALA A 98 -10.68 -25.02 37.92
CA ALA A 98 -10.10 -26.31 38.28
C ALA A 98 -8.58 -26.26 38.31
N PHE A 99 -7.95 -25.59 37.32
CA PHE A 99 -6.50 -25.39 37.30
C PHE A 99 -6.01 -24.61 38.52
N ALA A 100 -6.67 -23.49 38.85
CA ALA A 100 -6.31 -22.68 40.01
C ALA A 100 -6.47 -23.44 41.34
N ALA A 101 -7.55 -24.21 41.49
CA ALA A 101 -7.76 -25.05 42.67
C ALA A 101 -6.69 -26.16 42.77
N ALA A 102 -6.36 -26.80 41.65
CA ALA A 102 -5.34 -27.85 41.61
C ALA A 102 -3.94 -27.32 41.94
N VAL A 103 -3.58 -26.12 41.48
CA VAL A 103 -2.33 -25.42 41.87
C VAL A 103 -2.28 -25.20 43.38
N LYS A 104 -3.38 -24.76 44.01
CA LYS A 104 -3.46 -24.58 45.46
C LYS A 104 -3.33 -25.90 46.23
N GLY A 105 -3.75 -27.01 45.64
CA GLY A 105 -3.60 -28.36 46.20
C GLY A 105 -2.19 -28.97 46.12
N LEU A 106 -1.25 -28.35 45.38
CA LEU A 106 0.11 -28.88 45.27
C LEU A 106 0.88 -28.82 46.60
N PRO A 107 1.92 -29.65 46.80
CA PRO A 107 2.78 -29.59 47.98
C PRO A 107 3.44 -28.23 48.16
N ALA A 108 3.54 -27.75 49.41
CA ALA A 108 4.11 -26.44 49.74
C ALA A 108 5.56 -26.28 49.23
N GLY A 109 5.89 -25.09 48.73
CA GLY A 109 7.23 -24.77 48.24
C GLY A 109 7.28 -23.43 47.50
N GLY A 110 8.46 -22.81 47.42
CA GLY A 110 8.60 -21.45 46.89
C GLY A 110 8.10 -21.27 45.44
N SER A 111 8.28 -22.27 44.58
CA SER A 111 7.73 -22.24 43.21
C SER A 111 6.20 -22.33 43.18
N ARG A 112 5.60 -23.14 44.07
CA ARG A 112 4.15 -23.22 44.22
C ARG A 112 3.60 -21.89 44.70
N ASP A 113 4.20 -21.30 45.73
CA ASP A 113 3.68 -20.06 46.32
C ASP A 113 3.73 -18.89 45.31
N ARG A 114 4.78 -18.84 44.47
CA ARG A 114 4.85 -17.92 43.33
C ARG A 114 3.80 -18.22 42.25
N LEU A 115 3.53 -19.49 41.98
CA LEU A 115 2.50 -19.88 41.01
C LEU A 115 1.11 -19.52 41.51
N ILE A 116 0.83 -19.70 42.80
CA ILE A 116 -0.41 -19.25 43.45
C ILE A 116 -0.53 -17.73 43.33
N GLN A 117 0.54 -16.99 43.67
CA GLN A 117 0.56 -15.54 43.55
C GLN A 117 0.29 -15.08 42.11
N LEU A 118 0.89 -15.74 41.12
CA LEU A 118 0.66 -15.43 39.71
C LEU A 118 -0.79 -15.71 39.30
N VAL A 119 -1.32 -16.88 39.66
CA VAL A 119 -2.69 -17.31 39.34
C VAL A 119 -3.75 -16.41 39.99
N ASP A 120 -3.51 -15.96 41.22
CA ASP A 120 -4.43 -15.08 41.96
C ASP A 120 -4.30 -13.60 41.53
N ALA A 121 -3.20 -13.21 40.87
CA ALA A 121 -3.05 -11.86 40.33
C ALA A 121 -4.02 -11.58 39.18
N PRO A 122 -4.50 -10.33 38.99
CA PRO A 122 -5.44 -9.99 37.92
C PRO A 122 -4.97 -10.40 36.51
N GLN A 123 -3.66 -10.26 36.23
CA GLN A 123 -3.09 -10.66 34.94
C GLN A 123 -3.06 -12.18 34.75
N GLY A 124 -2.78 -12.94 35.81
CA GLY A 124 -2.85 -14.41 35.76
C GLY A 124 -4.27 -14.91 35.58
N GLN A 125 -5.25 -14.29 36.25
CA GLN A 125 -6.66 -14.60 36.04
C GLN A 125 -7.09 -14.32 34.59
N ALA A 126 -6.71 -13.18 34.03
CA ALA A 126 -6.96 -12.87 32.62
C ALA A 126 -6.31 -13.90 31.68
N ALA A 127 -5.09 -14.35 31.99
CA ALA A 127 -4.40 -15.39 31.22
C ALA A 127 -5.10 -16.75 31.29
N LEU A 128 -5.55 -17.18 32.48
CA LEU A 128 -6.29 -18.41 32.64
C LEU A 128 -7.65 -18.37 31.90
N GLN A 129 -8.35 -17.24 31.95
CA GLN A 129 -9.58 -17.05 31.19
C GLN A 129 -9.33 -17.10 29.68
N ALA A 130 -8.25 -16.47 29.19
CA ALA A 130 -7.88 -16.53 27.78
C ALA A 130 -7.52 -17.96 27.33
N LEU A 131 -6.80 -18.72 28.17
CA LEU A 131 -6.49 -20.13 27.93
C LEU A 131 -7.76 -21.02 27.91
N ALA A 132 -8.70 -20.77 28.81
CA ALA A 132 -9.97 -21.49 28.87
C ALA A 132 -10.85 -21.20 27.64
N ALA A 133 -10.90 -19.94 27.20
CA ALA A 133 -11.63 -19.56 25.99
C ALA A 133 -11.01 -20.18 24.72
N GLY A 134 -9.70 -20.43 24.70
CA GLY A 134 -8.99 -20.96 23.53
C GLY A 134 -8.99 -20.02 22.32
N ALA A 135 -9.44 -18.78 22.51
CA ALA A 135 -9.58 -17.76 21.47
C ALA A 135 -8.97 -16.43 21.95
N THR A 136 -8.62 -15.58 21.00
CA THR A 136 -8.21 -14.20 21.27
C THR A 136 -9.32 -13.26 20.81
N SER A 137 -9.64 -12.26 21.62
CA SER A 137 -10.55 -11.19 21.20
C SER A 137 -9.75 -10.19 20.37
N ALA A 138 -9.70 -10.39 19.06
CA ALA A 138 -9.21 -9.36 18.17
C ALA A 138 -10.11 -8.11 18.28
N PRO A 139 -9.56 -6.88 18.28
CA PRO A 139 -10.39 -5.69 18.18
C PRO A 139 -11.22 -5.79 16.89
N PRO A 140 -12.49 -5.39 16.90
CA PRO A 140 -13.33 -5.45 15.71
C PRO A 140 -12.67 -4.62 14.60
N ALA A 141 -12.51 -5.23 13.43
CA ALA A 141 -11.98 -4.50 12.28
C ALA A 141 -12.92 -3.35 11.96
N ALA A 142 -12.38 -2.13 11.85
CA ALA A 142 -13.14 -1.01 11.35
C ALA A 142 -13.60 -1.34 9.91
N ALA A 143 -14.87 -1.10 9.62
CA ALA A 143 -15.39 -1.29 8.28
C ALA A 143 -14.60 -0.40 7.30
N LEU A 144 -14.03 -1.00 6.27
CA LEU A 144 -13.36 -0.24 5.22
C LEU A 144 -14.38 0.56 4.42
N PRO A 145 -14.04 1.78 3.97
CA PRO A 145 -14.84 2.51 3.00
C PRO A 145 -15.16 1.62 1.78
N ALA A 146 -16.38 1.71 1.25
CA ALA A 146 -16.86 0.83 0.18
C ALA A 146 -15.93 0.83 -1.05
N GLY A 147 -15.39 1.99 -1.43
CA GLY A 147 -14.43 2.11 -2.54
C GLY A 147 -13.11 1.36 -2.27
N ILE A 148 -12.59 1.41 -1.04
CA ILE A 148 -11.38 0.67 -0.65
C ILE A 148 -11.65 -0.83 -0.66
N ALA A 149 -12.78 -1.26 -0.09
CA ALA A 149 -13.17 -2.67 -0.08
C ALA A 149 -13.33 -3.22 -1.51
N ALA A 150 -14.02 -2.49 -2.38
CA ALA A 150 -14.17 -2.85 -3.79
C ALA A 150 -12.83 -2.89 -4.53
N GLY A 151 -11.93 -1.92 -4.28
CA GLY A 151 -10.59 -1.90 -4.84
C GLY A 151 -9.76 -3.12 -4.46
N ILE A 152 -9.77 -3.51 -3.18
CA ILE A 152 -9.11 -4.72 -2.69
C ILE A 152 -9.70 -5.97 -3.35
N THR A 153 -11.03 -6.09 -3.41
CA THR A 153 -11.68 -7.23 -4.08
C THR A 153 -11.31 -7.32 -5.56
N GLY A 154 -11.26 -6.18 -6.26
CA GLY A 154 -10.82 -6.13 -7.66
C GLY A 154 -9.41 -6.70 -7.85
N LEU A 155 -8.45 -6.28 -7.01
CA LEU A 155 -7.08 -6.79 -7.02
C LEU A 155 -7.01 -8.31 -6.78
N GLN A 156 -7.75 -8.80 -5.77
CA GLN A 156 -7.73 -10.22 -5.41
C GLN A 156 -8.32 -11.14 -6.49
N THR A 157 -9.32 -10.65 -7.23
CA THR A 157 -9.96 -11.41 -8.32
C THR A 157 -9.20 -11.35 -9.63
N GLY A 158 -8.11 -10.58 -9.72
CA GLY A 158 -7.42 -10.32 -10.98
C GLY A 158 -8.27 -9.57 -12.01
N ALA A 159 -9.40 -8.99 -11.56
CA ALA A 159 -10.15 -8.06 -12.39
C ALA A 159 -9.28 -6.81 -12.55
N GLU A 160 -8.47 -6.74 -13.60
CA GLU A 160 -7.66 -5.57 -14.01
C GLU A 160 -8.50 -4.29 -14.25
N SER A 161 -9.79 -4.29 -13.90
CA SER A 161 -10.64 -3.11 -13.91
C SER A 161 -10.20 -2.14 -12.82
N ARG A 162 -9.33 -1.22 -13.25
CA ARG A 162 -9.23 0.18 -12.82
C ARG A 162 -9.79 0.37 -11.42
N VAL A 163 -8.92 0.40 -10.41
CA VAL A 163 -9.27 1.07 -9.15
C VAL A 163 -9.88 2.40 -9.58
N PRO A 164 -11.19 2.66 -9.36
CA PRO A 164 -11.80 3.86 -9.89
C PRO A 164 -11.10 5.01 -9.19
N ASP A 165 -10.19 5.67 -9.89
CA ASP A 165 -9.32 6.70 -9.32
C ASP A 165 -10.16 7.87 -8.76
N GLU A 166 -11.41 7.97 -9.24
CA GLU A 166 -12.43 8.91 -8.78
C GLU A 166 -13.12 8.53 -7.44
N GLN A 167 -13.03 7.28 -6.97
CA GLN A 167 -13.77 6.80 -5.79
C GLN A 167 -12.94 6.63 -4.52
N VAL A 168 -11.61 6.58 -4.64
CA VAL A 168 -10.71 6.33 -3.50
C VAL A 168 -9.55 7.31 -3.55
N THR A 169 -9.46 8.18 -2.54
CA THR A 169 -8.38 9.17 -2.42
C THR A 169 -7.15 8.60 -1.71
N ASP A 170 -5.97 9.19 -1.97
CA ASP A 170 -4.73 8.83 -1.25
C ASP A 170 -4.85 9.01 0.27
N LEU A 171 -5.62 10.03 0.68
CA LEU A 171 -5.87 10.32 2.08
C LEU A 171 -6.68 9.22 2.75
N GLU A 172 -7.72 8.69 2.08
CA GLU A 172 -8.53 7.60 2.59
C GLU A 172 -7.74 6.31 2.72
N VAL A 173 -6.91 5.97 1.71
CA VAL A 173 -6.03 4.78 1.79
C VAL A 173 -5.01 4.93 2.92
N ALA A 174 -4.39 6.11 3.05
CA ALA A 174 -3.43 6.38 4.12
C ALA A 174 -4.08 6.32 5.51
N ALA A 175 -5.31 6.81 5.66
CA ALA A 175 -6.08 6.73 6.90
C ALA A 175 -6.46 5.28 7.23
N ALA A 176 -6.94 4.51 6.26
CA ALA A 176 -7.26 3.09 6.42
C ALA A 176 -6.03 2.28 6.83
N LEU A 177 -4.89 2.53 6.18
CA LEU A 177 -3.62 1.87 6.49
C LEU A 177 -3.12 2.20 7.90
N ARG A 178 -3.27 3.46 8.35
CA ARG A 178 -2.98 3.86 9.72
C ARG A 178 -3.88 3.14 10.71
N GLY A 179 -5.19 3.13 10.47
CA GLY A 179 -6.15 2.42 11.32
C GLY A 179 -5.86 0.92 11.43
N ALA A 180 -5.51 0.26 10.32
CA ALA A 180 -5.13 -1.15 10.32
C ALA A 180 -3.85 -1.42 11.16
N ARG A 181 -2.85 -0.53 11.07
CA ARG A 181 -1.63 -0.61 11.90
C ARG A 181 -1.92 -0.38 13.38
N ASP A 182 -2.76 0.61 13.70
CA ASP A 182 -3.15 0.91 15.08
C ASP A 182 -3.91 -0.27 15.71
N LEU A 183 -4.79 -0.95 14.94
CA LEU A 183 -5.44 -2.18 15.37
C LEU A 183 -4.45 -3.31 15.64
N ALA A 184 -3.45 -3.50 14.78
CA ALA A 184 -2.40 -4.50 14.99
C ALA A 184 -1.57 -4.22 16.24
N LEU A 185 -1.21 -2.95 16.48
CA LEU A 185 -0.49 -2.53 17.68
C LEU A 185 -1.33 -2.72 18.95
N ALA A 186 -2.60 -2.32 18.93
CA ALA A 186 -3.52 -2.50 20.05
C ALA A 186 -3.71 -3.99 20.39
N TYR A 187 -3.78 -4.84 19.37
CA TYR A 187 -3.85 -6.28 19.55
C TYR A 187 -2.59 -6.86 20.20
N ASP A 188 -1.39 -6.45 19.77
CA ASP A 188 -0.13 -6.87 20.42
C ASP A 188 -0.08 -6.41 21.89
N GLN A 189 -0.45 -5.16 22.15
CA GLN A 189 -0.47 -4.59 23.50
C GLN A 189 -1.40 -5.34 24.46
N THR A 190 -2.55 -5.82 23.97
CA THR A 190 -3.50 -6.57 24.80
C THR A 190 -3.06 -8.02 25.04
N THR A 191 -2.43 -8.66 24.06
CA THR A 191 -2.07 -10.09 24.14
C THR A 191 -0.70 -10.34 24.78
N LYS A 192 0.23 -9.39 24.72
CA LYS A 192 1.58 -9.50 25.30
C LYS A 192 1.62 -9.80 26.80
N PRO A 193 0.91 -9.08 27.70
CA PRO A 193 0.93 -9.39 29.13
C PRO A 193 0.30 -10.76 29.45
N ILE A 194 -0.67 -11.20 28.64
CA ILE A 194 -1.25 -12.54 28.74
C ILE A 194 -0.19 -13.60 28.40
N ALA A 195 0.51 -13.45 27.27
CA ALA A 195 1.58 -14.36 26.87
C ALA A 195 2.66 -14.48 27.96
N GLN A 196 3.09 -13.34 28.51
CA GLN A 196 4.10 -13.29 29.58
C GLN A 196 3.65 -14.04 30.84
N SER A 197 2.37 -13.90 31.22
CA SER A 197 1.81 -14.61 32.38
C SER A 197 1.75 -16.13 32.14
N ILE A 198 1.38 -16.55 30.93
CA ILE A 198 1.40 -17.97 30.53
C ILE A 198 2.82 -18.54 30.60
N ASP A 199 3.80 -17.81 30.04
CA ASP A 199 5.21 -18.22 30.03
C ASP A 199 5.78 -18.36 31.46
N GLN A 200 5.46 -17.42 32.35
CA GLN A 200 5.86 -17.48 33.75
C GLN A 200 5.21 -18.66 34.48
N GLY A 201 3.91 -18.90 34.26
CA GLY A 201 3.19 -20.01 34.87
C GLY A 201 3.76 -21.37 34.45
N GLU A 202 4.08 -21.54 33.17
CA GLU A 202 4.72 -22.74 32.66
C GLU A 202 6.14 -22.92 33.22
N ALA A 203 6.94 -21.86 33.26
CA ALA A 203 8.28 -21.91 33.83
C ALA A 203 8.25 -22.36 35.30
N LEU A 204 7.32 -21.82 36.09
CA LEU A 204 7.14 -22.22 37.50
C LEU A 204 6.69 -23.68 37.62
N LEU A 205 5.71 -24.13 36.82
CA LEU A 205 5.25 -25.52 36.81
C LEU A 205 6.37 -26.50 36.46
N ARG A 206 7.29 -26.15 35.56
CA ARG A 206 8.45 -27.01 35.20
C ARG A 206 9.43 -27.22 36.36
N THR A 207 9.45 -26.32 37.35
CA THR A 207 10.31 -26.45 38.55
C THR A 207 9.70 -27.28 39.67
N LEU A 208 8.39 -27.58 39.60
CA LEU A 208 7.72 -28.41 40.59
C LEU A 208 8.05 -29.89 40.38
N ALA A 209 8.02 -30.66 41.47
CA ALA A 209 8.30 -32.09 41.43
C ALA A 209 7.33 -32.80 40.47
N GLY A 210 7.86 -33.70 39.63
CA GLY A 210 7.11 -34.34 38.55
C GLY A 210 6.15 -35.46 39.01
N ASP A 211 5.40 -35.25 40.09
CA ASP A 211 4.34 -36.18 40.49
C ASP A 211 3.22 -36.26 39.43
N ALA A 212 2.30 -37.21 39.58
CA ALA A 212 1.25 -37.43 38.60
C ALA A 212 0.36 -36.19 38.40
N GLN A 213 0.03 -35.48 39.49
CA GLN A 213 -0.82 -34.29 39.44
C GLN A 213 -0.13 -33.13 38.72
N THR A 214 1.15 -32.87 38.99
CA THR A 214 1.93 -31.83 38.33
C THR A 214 2.08 -32.10 36.84
N ARG A 215 2.29 -33.38 36.44
CA ARG A 215 2.34 -33.76 35.02
C ARG A 215 1.00 -33.52 34.30
N LEU A 216 -0.13 -33.82 34.95
CA LEU A 216 -1.45 -33.53 34.40
C LEU A 216 -1.68 -32.02 34.24
N LEU A 217 -1.27 -31.22 35.23
CA LEU A 217 -1.35 -29.75 35.14
C LEU A 217 -0.49 -29.19 34.01
N GLN A 218 0.77 -29.63 33.91
CA GLN A 218 1.68 -29.24 32.83
C GLN A 218 1.09 -29.56 31.46
N ARG A 219 0.52 -30.76 31.28
CA ARG A 219 -0.11 -31.16 30.03
C ARG A 219 -1.34 -30.33 29.71
N SER A 220 -2.23 -30.11 30.68
CA SER A 220 -3.45 -29.32 30.47
C SER A 220 -3.12 -27.88 30.08
N LEU A 221 -2.12 -27.28 30.73
CA LEU A 221 -1.63 -25.95 30.42
C LEU A 221 -0.99 -25.91 29.03
N LEU A 222 -0.16 -26.89 28.69
CA LEU A 222 0.49 -26.97 27.38
C LEU A 222 -0.54 -27.05 26.26
N ALA A 223 -1.55 -27.93 26.38
CA ALA A 223 -2.62 -28.04 25.40
C ALA A 223 -3.40 -26.73 25.25
N ALA A 224 -3.74 -26.08 26.36
CA ALA A 224 -4.43 -24.79 26.35
C ALA A 224 -3.57 -23.70 25.68
N ARG A 225 -2.26 -23.67 25.98
CA ARG A 225 -1.30 -22.72 25.42
C ARG A 225 -1.14 -22.88 23.91
N LEU A 226 -1.07 -24.12 23.40
CA LEU A 226 -0.98 -24.39 21.97
C LEU A 226 -2.21 -23.83 21.23
N ARG A 227 -3.42 -24.13 21.73
CA ARG A 227 -4.67 -23.61 21.17
C ARG A 227 -4.74 -22.09 21.21
N TRP A 228 -4.42 -21.48 22.34
CA TRP A 228 -4.42 -20.02 22.48
C TRP A 228 -3.40 -19.36 21.55
N ASN A 229 -2.18 -19.89 21.43
CA ASN A 229 -1.17 -19.36 20.53
C ASN A 229 -1.56 -19.52 19.06
N ALA A 230 -2.18 -20.64 18.68
CA ALA A 230 -2.72 -20.83 17.34
C ALA A 230 -3.77 -19.74 17.03
N ALA A 231 -4.75 -19.54 17.91
CA ALA A 231 -5.74 -18.48 17.78
C ALA A 231 -5.11 -17.08 17.75
N ARG A 232 -4.06 -16.84 18.54
CA ARG A 232 -3.34 -15.56 18.54
C ARG A 232 -2.68 -15.29 17.19
N TYR A 233 -1.97 -16.27 16.64
CA TYR A 233 -1.30 -16.16 15.34
C TYR A 233 -2.29 -16.04 14.18
N ALA A 234 -3.46 -16.70 14.26
CA ALA A 234 -4.53 -16.54 13.29
C ALA A 234 -5.02 -15.09 13.21
N SER A 235 -5.28 -14.47 14.37
CA SER A 235 -5.68 -13.05 14.45
C SER A 235 -4.58 -12.11 13.94
N GLU A 236 -3.30 -12.33 14.32
CA GLU A 236 -2.17 -11.54 13.79
C GLU A 236 -2.01 -11.68 12.28
N ALA A 237 -2.21 -12.88 11.74
CA ALA A 237 -2.18 -13.11 10.31
C ALA A 237 -3.27 -12.28 9.62
N HIS A 238 -4.52 -12.34 10.08
CA HIS A 238 -5.61 -11.56 9.49
C HIS A 238 -5.34 -10.04 9.50
N LEU A 239 -4.76 -9.52 10.59
CA LEU A 239 -4.38 -8.11 10.69
C LEU A 239 -3.28 -7.75 9.68
N ASN A 240 -2.24 -8.58 9.54
CA ASN A 240 -1.18 -8.37 8.55
C ASN A 240 -1.68 -8.50 7.11
N GLN A 241 -2.62 -9.41 6.85
CA GLN A 241 -3.27 -9.54 5.54
C GLN A 241 -4.03 -8.27 5.17
N THR A 242 -4.74 -7.67 6.14
CA THR A 242 -5.46 -6.41 5.93
C THR A 242 -4.50 -5.28 5.56
N ILE A 243 -3.37 -5.17 6.27
CA ILE A 243 -2.32 -4.18 5.97
C ILE A 243 -1.72 -4.45 4.58
N ALA A 244 -1.43 -5.71 4.24
CA ALA A 244 -0.89 -6.11 2.95
C ALA A 244 -1.81 -5.71 1.79
N ASN A 245 -3.11 -6.02 1.89
CA ASN A 245 -4.12 -5.64 0.89
C ASN A 245 -4.18 -4.12 0.66
N LEU A 246 -4.04 -3.32 1.72
CA LEU A 246 -4.04 -1.85 1.62
C LEU A 246 -2.77 -1.30 0.99
N GLU A 247 -1.61 -1.91 1.25
CA GLU A 247 -0.36 -1.56 0.58
C GLU A 247 -0.39 -1.97 -0.90
N GLU A 248 -0.95 -3.12 -1.27
CA GLU A 248 -1.17 -3.51 -2.67
C GLU A 248 -2.09 -2.52 -3.40
N LEU A 249 -3.17 -2.08 -2.74
CA LEU A 249 -4.04 -1.03 -3.28
C LEU A 249 -3.26 0.27 -3.52
N SER A 250 -2.35 0.62 -2.61
CA SER A 250 -1.49 1.80 -2.77
C SER A 250 -0.55 1.66 -3.98
N VAL A 251 0.05 0.47 -4.17
CA VAL A 251 0.89 0.16 -5.34
C VAL A 251 0.09 0.29 -6.64
N ALA A 252 -1.09 -0.33 -6.68
CA ALA A 252 -1.94 -0.33 -7.87
C ALA A 252 -2.32 1.10 -8.28
N ARG A 253 -2.67 1.96 -7.31
CA ARG A 253 -2.99 3.37 -7.56
C ARG A 253 -1.77 4.17 -8.03
N SER A 254 -0.61 4.01 -7.38
CA SER A 254 0.63 4.68 -7.82
C SER A 254 1.03 4.28 -9.25
N ASN A 255 0.89 3.00 -9.61
CA ASN A 255 1.14 2.52 -10.97
C ASN A 255 0.12 3.08 -11.96
N HIS A 256 -1.16 3.14 -11.61
CA HIS A 256 -2.19 3.71 -12.47
C HIS A 256 -1.94 5.20 -12.76
N ALA A 257 -1.69 5.99 -11.71
CA ALA A 257 -1.34 7.40 -11.85
C ALA A 257 -0.05 7.61 -12.65
N ALA A 258 0.95 6.73 -12.47
CA ALA A 258 2.17 6.79 -13.27
C ALA A 258 1.92 6.56 -14.76
N GLU A 259 1.11 5.56 -15.12
CA GLU A 259 0.75 5.28 -16.52
C GLU A 259 -0.06 6.43 -17.12
N HIS A 260 -0.94 7.05 -16.34
CA HIS A 260 -1.69 8.22 -16.75
C HIS A 260 -0.76 9.40 -17.11
N HIS A 261 0.17 9.75 -16.22
CA HIS A 261 1.18 10.80 -16.47
C HIS A 261 2.12 10.44 -17.64
N HIS A 262 2.49 9.16 -17.76
CA HIS A 262 3.31 8.68 -18.87
C HIS A 262 2.60 8.86 -20.23
N ALA A 263 1.32 8.48 -20.29
CA ALA A 263 0.50 8.65 -21.48
C ALA A 263 0.28 10.13 -21.85
N ARG A 264 0.09 11.02 -20.85
CA ARG A 264 0.02 12.48 -21.08
C ARG A 264 1.35 13.02 -21.62
N SER A 265 2.47 12.61 -21.04
CA SER A 265 3.81 13.00 -21.50
C SER A 265 4.06 12.62 -22.97
N ALA A 266 3.70 11.39 -23.36
CA ALA A 266 3.84 10.92 -24.74
C ALA A 266 3.00 11.76 -25.72
N ARG A 267 1.80 12.17 -25.31
CA ARG A 267 0.93 13.02 -26.13
C ARG A 267 1.47 14.45 -26.26
N PHE A 268 1.98 15.04 -25.17
CA PHE A 268 2.66 16.35 -25.26
C PHE A 268 3.91 16.30 -26.15
N PHE A 269 4.65 15.19 -26.12
CA PHE A 269 5.80 14.98 -27.00
C PHE A 269 5.39 14.95 -28.49
N LEU A 270 4.29 14.25 -28.83
CA LEU A 270 3.74 14.28 -30.19
C LEU A 270 3.30 15.69 -30.62
N GLY A 271 2.67 16.44 -29.71
CA GLY A 271 2.31 17.84 -29.94
C GLY A 271 3.53 18.73 -30.23
N MET A 272 4.62 18.53 -29.50
CA MET A 272 5.91 19.20 -29.73
C MET A 272 6.47 18.86 -31.13
N LEU A 273 6.49 17.58 -31.52
CA LEU A 273 6.97 17.18 -32.86
C LEU A 273 6.14 17.82 -33.98
N ALA A 274 4.82 17.91 -33.83
CA ALA A 274 3.95 18.58 -34.78
C ALA A 274 4.26 20.08 -34.89
N ALA A 275 4.50 20.76 -33.75
CA ALA A 275 4.92 22.17 -33.75
C ALA A 275 6.28 22.36 -34.44
N GLN A 276 7.26 21.49 -34.18
CA GLN A 276 8.57 21.51 -34.84
C GLN A 276 8.46 21.29 -36.36
N LEU A 277 7.61 20.37 -36.81
CA LEU A 277 7.32 20.19 -38.23
C LEU A 277 6.72 21.48 -38.83
N GLY A 278 5.83 22.16 -38.10
CA GLY A 278 5.28 23.46 -38.47
C GLY A 278 6.37 24.53 -38.67
N VAL A 279 7.37 24.58 -37.78
CA VAL A 279 8.54 25.47 -37.92
C VAL A 279 9.32 25.17 -39.20
N ILE A 280 9.59 23.89 -39.49
CA ILE A 280 10.32 23.47 -40.70
C ILE A 280 9.55 23.88 -41.95
N VAL A 281 8.25 23.57 -42.02
CA VAL A 281 7.40 23.93 -43.17
C VAL A 281 7.33 25.45 -43.34
N ALA A 282 7.18 26.21 -42.27
CA ALA A 282 7.15 27.67 -42.32
C ALA A 282 8.48 28.26 -42.84
N THR A 283 9.61 27.71 -42.39
CA THR A 283 10.95 28.13 -42.83
C THR A 283 11.17 27.80 -44.31
N MET A 284 10.77 26.61 -44.75
CA MET A 284 10.80 26.22 -46.17
C MET A 284 9.86 27.09 -47.03
N ALA A 285 8.71 27.50 -46.50
CA ALA A 285 7.77 28.38 -47.18
C ALA A 285 8.30 29.82 -47.35
N ILE A 286 9.13 30.29 -46.41
CA ILE A 286 9.88 31.55 -46.55
C ILE A 286 10.92 31.43 -47.67
N ALA A 287 11.64 30.30 -47.73
CA ALA A 287 12.67 30.05 -48.73
C ALA A 287 12.12 29.81 -50.14
N ALA A 288 10.98 29.11 -50.26
CA ALA A 288 10.34 28.83 -51.54
C ALA A 288 9.49 30.04 -51.98
N ARG A 289 9.86 30.70 -53.09
CA ARG A 289 9.15 31.87 -53.66
C ARG A 289 7.65 31.63 -54.00
N LYS A 290 7.08 30.43 -53.80
CA LYS A 290 5.65 30.12 -53.95
C LYS A 290 4.92 30.21 -52.60
N ARG A 291 4.52 31.45 -52.26
CA ARG A 291 4.17 31.92 -50.90
C ARG A 291 2.74 31.69 -50.39
N SER A 292 1.79 31.10 -51.14
CA SER A 292 0.40 31.02 -50.65
C SER A 292 0.03 29.68 -50.02
N LEU A 293 0.37 28.55 -50.66
CA LEU A 293 -0.06 27.22 -50.20
C LEU A 293 0.73 26.71 -48.98
N LEU A 294 2.06 26.81 -49.02
CA LEU A 294 2.92 26.29 -47.94
C LEU A 294 2.70 27.03 -46.61
N TRP A 295 2.29 28.29 -46.68
CA TRP A 295 2.00 29.11 -45.51
C TRP A 295 0.66 28.75 -44.86
N GLY A 296 -0.35 28.38 -45.66
CA GLY A 296 -1.60 27.83 -45.16
C GLY A 296 -1.38 26.52 -44.40
N PHE A 297 -0.53 25.63 -44.92
CA PHE A 297 -0.15 24.40 -44.23
C PHE A 297 0.57 24.66 -42.90
N ALA A 298 1.50 25.60 -42.86
CA ALA A 298 2.21 25.96 -41.63
C ALA A 298 1.26 26.52 -40.55
N ALA A 299 0.36 27.44 -40.93
CA ALA A 299 -0.62 28.01 -40.01
C ALA A 299 -1.62 26.95 -39.49
N ALA A 300 -2.10 26.08 -40.38
CA ALA A 300 -2.98 24.97 -40.00
C ALA A 300 -2.28 24.00 -39.04
N ALA A 301 -1.04 23.61 -39.32
CA ALA A 301 -0.24 22.74 -38.45
C ALA A 301 -0.06 23.34 -37.05
N GLY A 302 0.19 24.65 -36.96
CA GLY A 302 0.33 25.33 -35.69
C GLY A 302 -0.96 25.39 -34.87
N LEU A 303 -2.09 25.70 -35.52
CA LEU A 303 -3.39 25.75 -34.85
C LEU A 303 -3.83 24.36 -34.38
N VAL A 304 -3.58 23.31 -35.19
CA VAL A 304 -3.79 21.91 -34.81
C VAL A 304 -2.92 21.53 -33.61
N SER A 305 -1.65 21.93 -33.57
CA SER A 305 -0.76 21.64 -32.43
C SER A 305 -1.25 22.27 -31.13
N VAL A 306 -1.66 23.54 -31.16
CA VAL A 306 -2.20 24.24 -29.98
C VAL A 306 -3.52 23.64 -29.53
N ALA A 307 -4.45 23.37 -30.45
CA ALA A 307 -5.73 22.76 -30.15
C ALA A 307 -5.56 21.34 -29.57
N PHE A 308 -4.64 20.56 -30.14
CA PHE A 308 -4.31 19.22 -29.65
C PHE A 308 -3.69 19.27 -28.25
N ALA A 309 -2.76 20.19 -28.00
CA ALA A 309 -2.17 20.38 -26.68
C ALA A 309 -3.22 20.79 -25.64
N ALA A 310 -4.13 21.70 -25.97
CA ALA A 310 -5.23 22.10 -25.10
C ALA A 310 -6.17 20.93 -24.79
N TYR A 311 -6.50 20.11 -25.80
CA TYR A 311 -7.29 18.90 -25.64
C TYR A 311 -6.60 17.89 -24.69
N VAL A 312 -5.32 17.61 -24.92
CA VAL A 312 -4.52 16.73 -24.05
C VAL A 312 -4.41 17.29 -22.64
N PHE A 313 -4.39 18.60 -22.45
CA PHE A 313 -4.32 19.19 -21.11
C PHE A 313 -5.66 19.08 -20.34
N LEU A 314 -6.79 19.23 -21.04
CA LEU A 314 -8.12 19.33 -20.42
C LEU A 314 -8.86 17.99 -20.27
N PHE A 315 -8.67 17.07 -21.20
CA PHE A 315 -9.49 15.84 -21.29
C PHE A 315 -8.71 14.56 -21.07
N ILE A 316 -7.39 14.67 -20.90
CA ILE A 316 -6.48 13.54 -20.77
C ILE A 316 -5.60 13.75 -19.57
#